data_AF-A0A838L0N2-F1
#
_entry.id   AF-A0A838L0N2-F1
#
_cell.length_a   1.000
_cell.length_b   1.000
_cell.length_c   1.000
_cell.angle_alpha   90.00
_cell.angle_beta   90.00
_cell.angle_gamma   90.00
#
_symmetry.space_group_name_H-M   'P 1'
#
loop_
_entity.id
_entity.type
_entity.pdbx_description
1 polymer ?
#
loop_
_entity_poly.entity_id
_entity_poly.type
_entity_poly.pdbx_seq_one_letter_code
_entity_poly.pdbx_strand_id
1 'polypeptide(L)' 'MSVTSEFYLARAAECAREAEATVLTNVRERCLRSQEAWLAMANRLRKGERLRDEAAAEKALKVEAN' A
#
# COMPACT_ATOMS: atom_id res chain seq x y z
N MET A 1 10.37 4.78 -13.67
CA MET A 1 9.11 5.00 -12.93
C MET A 1 9.23 4.30 -11.59
N SER A 2 9.08 5.02 -10.48
CA SER A 2 8.98 4.40 -9.15
C SER A 2 7.58 3.84 -8.94
N VAL A 3 7.48 2.69 -8.29
CA VAL A 3 6.19 2.12 -7.90
C VAL A 3 5.69 2.87 -6.66
N THR A 4 4.43 3.33 -6.69
CA THR A 4 3.80 4.11 -5.61
C THR A 4 2.87 3.25 -4.76
N SER A 5 2.49 3.74 -3.57
CA SER A 5 1.46 3.08 -2.75
C SER A 5 0.11 2.99 -3.49
N GLU A 6 -0.25 4.01 -4.27
CA GLU A 6 -1.45 4.02 -5.13
C GLU A 6 -1.44 2.91 -6.19
N PHE A 7 -0.29 2.63 -6.81
CA PHE A 7 -0.16 1.51 -7.74
C PHE A 7 -0.51 0.18 -7.08
N TYR A 8 0.03 -0.07 -5.88
CA TYR A 8 -0.28 -1.29 -5.14
C TYR A 8 -1.75 -1.36 -4.71
N LEU A 9 -2.34 -0.23 -4.32
CA LEU A 9 -3.77 -0.15 -4.00
C LEU A 9 -4.65 -0.46 -5.22
N ALA A 10 -4.28 0.04 -6.41
CA ALA A 10 -5.01 -0.26 -7.65
C ALA A 10 -4.99 -1.77 -7.97
N ARG A 11 -3.83 -2.42 -7.82
CA ARG A 11 -3.69 -3.87 -7.99
C ARG A 11 -4.46 -4.68 -6.94
N ALA A 12 -4.48 -4.22 -5.69
CA ALA A 12 -5.30 -4.84 -4.65
C ALA A 12 -6.80 -4.76 -4.99
N ALA A 13 -7.27 -3.61 -5.47
CA ALA A 13 -8.67 -3.42 -5.87
C ALA A 13 -9.06 -4.29 -7.08
N GLU A 14 -8.15 -4.50 -8.02
CA GLU A 14 -8.36 -5.41 -9.15
C GLU A 14 -8.53 -6.86 -8.68
N CYS A 15 -7.63 -7.34 -7.81
CA CYS A 15 -7.77 -8.68 -7.22
C CYS A 15 -9.08 -8.84 -6.42
N ALA A 16 -9.53 -7.80 -5.73
CA ALA A 16 -10.80 -7.81 -5.01
C ALA A 16 -11.99 -8.00 -5.97
N ARG A 17 -12.04 -7.23 -7.06
CA ARG A 17 -13.08 -7.36 -8.10
C ARG A 17 -13.09 -8.74 -8.74
N GLU A 18 -11.91 -9.32 -9.00
CA GLU A 18 -11.81 -10.68 -9.53
C GLU A 18 -12.34 -11.73 -8.54
N ALA A 19 -12.06 -11.56 -7.24
CA ALA A 19 -12.54 -12.44 -6.18
C ALA A 19 -14.07 -12.40 -6.05
N GLU A 20 -14.67 -11.21 -6.24
CA GLU A 20 -16.12 -11.00 -6.23
C GLU A 20 -16.80 -11.57 -7.49
N ALA A 21 -16.18 -11.41 -8.66
CA ALA A 21 -16.74 -11.86 -9.93
C ALA A 21 -16.72 -13.38 -10.12
N THR A 22 -15.85 -14.11 -9.41
CA THR A 22 -15.72 -15.55 -9.58
C THR A 22 -16.63 -16.37 -8.66
N VAL A 23 -17.23 -17.42 -9.23
CA VAL A 23 -18.01 -18.43 -8.48
C VAL A 23 -17.14 -19.57 -7.94
N LEU A 24 -15.89 -19.68 -8.40
CA LEU A 24 -14.98 -20.75 -8.02
C LEU A 24 -14.21 -20.38 -6.74
N THR A 25 -14.40 -21.15 -5.67
CA THR A 25 -13.78 -20.89 -4.36
C THR A 25 -12.26 -20.83 -4.43
N ASN A 26 -11.62 -21.76 -5.14
CA ASN A 26 -10.17 -21.80 -5.30
C ASN A 26 -9.62 -20.55 -6.03
N VAL A 27 -10.36 -20.01 -6.99
CA VAL A 27 -9.99 -18.77 -7.69
C VAL A 27 -10.17 -17.58 -6.75
N ARG A 28 -11.29 -17.51 -6.02
CA ARG A 28 -11.56 -16.47 -5.03
C ARG A 28 -10.44 -16.38 -3.99
N GLU A 29 -10.09 -17.50 -3.37
CA GLU A 29 -9.03 -17.56 -2.37
C GLU A 29 -7.68 -17.11 -2.92
N ARG A 30 -7.34 -17.50 -4.16
CA ARG A 30 -6.11 -17.04 -4.81
C ARG A 30 -6.11 -15.53 -4.99
N CYS A 31 -7.22 -14.96 -5.49
CA CYS A 31 -7.36 -13.52 -5.69
C CYS A 31 -7.27 -12.75 -4.36
N LEU A 32 -7.90 -13.26 -3.29
CA LEU A 32 -7.81 -12.66 -1.95
C LEU A 32 -6.37 -12.69 -1.39
N ARG A 33 -5.64 -13.80 -1.54
CA ARG A 33 -4.21 -13.84 -1.15
C ARG A 33 -3.36 -12.85 -1.94
N SER A 34 -3.63 -12.69 -3.23
CA SER A 34 -2.96 -11.67 -4.05
C SER A 34 -3.30 -10.25 -3.59
N GLN A 35 -4.57 -9.98 -3.28
CA GLN A 35 -5.01 -8.70 -2.71
C GLN A 35 -4.25 -8.37 -1.42
N GLU A 36 -4.17 -9.31 -0.48
CA GLU A 36 -3.43 -9.14 0.77
C GLU A 36 -1.95 -8.81 0.55
N ALA A 37 -1.30 -9.52 -0.38
CA ALA A 37 0.10 -9.25 -0.73
C ALA A 37 0.30 -7.82 -1.28
N TRP A 38 -0.61 -7.35 -2.14
CA TRP A 38 -0.58 -5.98 -2.64
C TRP A 38 -0.82 -4.94 -1.55
N LEU A 39 -1.80 -5.17 -0.66
CA LEU A 39 -2.06 -4.30 0.48
C LEU A 39 -0.86 -4.22 1.43
N ALA A 40 -0.18 -5.34 1.68
CA ALA A 40 1.03 -5.36 2.50
C ALA A 40 2.15 -4.49 1.89
N MET A 41 2.31 -4.50 0.57
CA MET A 41 3.28 -3.65 -0.13
C MET A 41 2.88 -2.17 -0.07
N ALA A 42 1.60 -1.84 -0.31
CA ALA A 42 1.10 -0.48 -0.17
C ALA A 42 1.37 0.09 1.25
N ASN A 43 1.10 -0.71 2.27
CA ASN A 43 1.31 -0.32 3.67
C ASN A 43 2.79 -0.09 4.00
N ARG A 44 3.70 -0.91 3.43
CA ARG A 44 5.15 -0.71 3.59
C ARG A 44 5.60 0.63 3.01
N LEU A 45 5.12 1.00 1.81
CA LEU A 45 5.47 2.29 1.21
C LEU A 45 4.92 3.45 2.03
N ARG A 46 3.64 3.39 2.41
CA ARG A 46 3.01 4.44 3.23
C ARG A 46 3.71 4.62 4.57
N LYS A 47 4.16 3.53 5.20
CA LYS A 47 4.94 3.61 6.43
C LYS A 47 6.27 4.33 6.20
N GLY A 48 6.97 4.03 5.11
CA GLY A 48 8.22 4.70 4.75
C GLY A 48 8.05 6.17 4.36
N GLU A 49 6.93 6.53 3.73
CA GLU A 49 6.54 7.93 3.46
C GLU A 49 6.31 8.67 4.77
N ARG A 50 5.46 8.13 5.65
CA ARG A 50 5.16 8.77 6.94
C ARG A 50 6.40 9.01 7.80
N LEU A 51 7.30 8.02 7.89
CA LEU A 51 8.55 8.18 8.66
C LEU A 51 9.45 9.28 8.09
N ARG A 52 9.45 9.48 6.77
CA ARG A 52 10.20 10.58 6.15
C ARG A 52 9.57 11.93 6.45
N ASP A 53 8.24 12.01 6.40
CA ASP A 53 7.51 13.24 6.72
C ASP A 53 7.69 13.63 8.19
N GLU A 54 7.61 12.66 9.11
CA GLU A 54 7.89 12.84 10.55
C GLU A 54 9.32 13.36 10.78
N ALA A 55 10.33 12.75 10.14
CA ALA A 55 11.72 13.17 10.27
C ALA A 55 11.97 14.58 9.68
N ALA A 56 11.30 14.91 8.57
CA ALA A 56 11.39 16.24 7.96
C ALA A 56 10.77 17.32 8.87
N ALA A 57 9.62 17.02 9.48
CA ALA A 57 8.98 17.91 10.45
C ALA A 57 9.84 18.12 11.71
N GLU A 58 10.43 17.06 12.27
CA GLU A 58 11.32 17.17 13.42
C GLU A 58 12.56 18.02 13.10
N LYS A 59 13.13 17.84 11.90
CA LYS A 59 14.27 18.66 11.45
C LYS A 59 13.89 20.13 11.29
N ALA A 60 12.73 20.43 10.71
CA ALA A 60 12.26 21.80 10.53
C ALA A 60 12.11 22.51 11.89
N LEU A 61 11.50 21.83 12.88
CA LEU A 61 11.37 22.36 14.25
C LEU A 61 12.73 22.64 14.91
N LYS A 62 13.73 21.79 14.69
CA LYS A 62 15.10 22.01 15.22
C LYS A 62 15.84 23.15 14.52
N VAL A 63 15.57 23.38 13.24
CA VAL A 63 16.16 24.49 12.48
C VAL A 63 15.56 25.82 12.90
N GLU A 64 14.26 25.88 13.17
CA GLU A 64 13.60 27.11 13.67
C GLU A 64 13.95 27.46 15.12
N ALA A 65 14.38 26.47 15.92
CA ALA A 65 14.74 26.66 17.32
C ALA A 65 16.21 27.05 17.56
N ASN A 66 17.03 27.19 16.51
CA ASN A 66 18.46 27.51 16.58
C ASN A 66 18.77 28.80 15.80
#